data_AF-A0A7K0NW25-F1
#
_entry.id   AF-A0A7K0NW25-F1
#
_cell.length_a   1.000
_cell.length_b   1.000
_cell.length_c   1.000
_cell.angle_alpha   90.00
_cell.angle_beta   90.00
_cell.angle_gamma   90.00
#
_symmetry.space_group_name_H-M   'P 1'
#
loop_
_entity.id
_entity.type
_entity.pdbx_description
1 polymer ?
#
loop_
_entity_poly.entity_id
_entity_poly.type
_entity_poly.pdbx_seq_one_letter_code
_entity_poly.pdbx_strand_id
1 'polypeptide(L)'
;MSRPPSLVPGQPTRRNTELGLIVLALVIGLAAWANVDLAILGTLTPEFAPVAIGACTLALIAHLAVRFLAAYADPVLLPTVLLLNLLGLTMIHRLDLG
;
A
#
# COMPACT_ATOMS: atom_id res chain seq x y z
N MET A 1 -26.76 22.27 -39.66
CA MET A 1 -26.84 22.21 -38.18
C MET A 1 -25.99 21.04 -37.69
N SER A 2 -24.69 21.22 -37.47
CA SER A 2 -23.80 20.21 -36.90
C SER A 2 -23.58 20.53 -35.42
N ARG A 3 -23.97 19.61 -34.53
CA ARG A 3 -23.71 19.73 -33.08
C ARG A 3 -22.18 19.67 -32.84
N PRO A 4 -21.58 20.57 -32.05
CA PRO A 4 -20.18 20.43 -31.65
C PRO A 4 -20.00 19.17 -30.78
N PRO A 5 -18.82 18.53 -30.83
CA PRO A 5 -18.50 17.35 -30.03
C PRO A 5 -18.64 17.68 -28.54
N SER A 6 -19.36 16.82 -27.82
CA SER A 6 -19.45 16.89 -26.36
C SER A 6 -18.05 16.76 -25.77
N LEU A 7 -17.57 17.83 -25.13
CA LEU A 7 -16.35 17.81 -24.34
C LEU A 7 -16.58 16.81 -23.20
N VAL A 8 -15.98 15.63 -23.30
CA VAL A 8 -15.92 14.65 -22.21
C VAL A 8 -15.42 15.42 -20.99
N PRO A 9 -16.21 15.51 -19.90
CA PRO A 9 -15.76 16.18 -18.68
C PRO A 9 -14.43 15.56 -18.26
N GLY A 10 -13.40 16.39 -18.08
CA GLY A 10 -12.06 15.95 -17.75
C GLY A 10 -12.11 14.94 -16.61
N GLN A 11 -11.53 13.76 -16.83
CA GLN A 11 -11.53 12.69 -15.84
C GLN A 11 -11.07 13.26 -14.48
N PRO A 12 -11.87 13.13 -13.41
CA PRO A 12 -11.45 13.58 -12.09
C PRO A 12 -10.15 12.87 -11.73
N THR A 13 -9.13 13.65 -11.36
CA THR A 13 -7.81 13.16 -10.99
C THR A 13 -7.92 12.28 -9.75
N ARG A 14 -7.99 10.95 -9.93
CA ARG A 14 -8.06 9.92 -8.87
C ARG A 14 -6.77 9.80 -8.03
N ARG A 15 -6.00 10.88 -7.90
CA ARG A 15 -4.68 10.91 -7.23
C ARG A 15 -4.77 10.83 -5.71
N ASN A 16 -5.82 11.37 -5.10
CA ASN A 16 -6.01 11.27 -3.64
C ASN A 16 -6.46 9.85 -3.20
N THR A 17 -7.10 9.11 -4.10
CA THR A 17 -7.54 7.73 -3.83
C THR A 17 -6.35 6.81 -3.64
N GLU A 18 -5.26 7.01 -4.40
CA GLU A 18 -4.02 6.23 -4.29
C GLU A 18 -3.43 6.33 -2.88
N LEU A 19 -3.25 7.55 -2.36
CA LEU A 19 -2.72 7.78 -1.01
C LEU A 19 -3.58 7.12 0.08
N GLY A 20 -4.91 7.24 -0.03
CA GLY A 20 -5.83 6.59 0.91
C GLY A 20 -5.70 5.07 0.90
N LEU A 21 -5.57 4.48 -0.29
CA LEU A 21 -5.38 3.04 -0.44
C LEU A 21 -4.00 2.56 0.05
N ILE A 22 -2.94 3.36 -0.12
CA ILE A 22 -1.61 3.06 0.44
C ILE A 22 -1.67 3.02 1.97
N VAL A 23 -2.27 4.04 2.58
CA VAL A 23 -2.42 4.10 4.05
C VAL A 23 -3.24 2.92 4.53
N LEU A 24 -4.35 2.60 3.85
CA LEU A 24 -5.16 1.43 4.17
C LEU A 24 -4.35 0.12 4.06
N ALA A 25 -3.57 -0.04 3.00
CA ALA A 25 -2.72 -1.20 2.79
C ALA A 25 -1.65 -1.36 3.89
N LEU A 26 -1.00 -0.26 4.29
CA LEU A 26 -0.05 -0.23 5.40
C LEU A 26 -0.72 -0.63 6.71
N VAL A 27 -1.88 -0.05 7.03
CA VAL A 27 -2.62 -0.36 8.26
C VAL A 27 -2.99 -1.84 8.30
N ILE A 28 -3.53 -2.40 7.21
CA ILE A 28 -3.91 -3.82 7.16
C ILE A 28 -2.67 -4.72 7.30
N GLY A 29 -1.61 -4.45 6.54
CA GLY A 29 -0.39 -5.27 6.56
C GLY A 29 0.32 -5.26 7.91
N LEU A 30 0.48 -4.08 8.52
CA LEU A 30 1.12 -3.95 9.83
C LEU A 30 0.23 -4.50 10.96
N ALA A 31 -1.09 -4.33 10.87
CA ALA A 31 -2.00 -4.96 11.82
C ALA A 31 -1.94 -6.49 11.73
N ALA A 32 -1.79 -7.06 10.54
CA ALA A 32 -1.62 -8.49 10.36
C ALA A 32 -0.35 -9.01 11.07
N TRP A 33 0.79 -8.34 10.86
CA TRP A 33 2.04 -8.68 11.55
C TRP A 33 1.89 -8.56 13.07
N ALA A 34 1.37 -7.43 13.55
CA ALA A 34 1.18 -7.22 14.98
C ALA A 34 0.26 -8.30 15.59
N ASN A 35 -0.77 -8.73 14.88
CA ASN A 35 -1.63 -9.83 15.32
C ASN A 35 -0.87 -11.16 15.41
N VAL A 36 0.01 -11.47 14.45
CA VAL A 36 0.86 -12.67 14.50
C VAL A 36 1.76 -12.64 15.73
N ASP A 37 2.47 -11.53 15.95
CA ASP A 37 3.34 -11.34 17.11
C ASP A 37 2.59 -11.52 18.43
N LEU A 38 1.46 -10.82 18.56
CA LEU A 38 0.63 -10.89 19.77
C LEU A 38 0.01 -12.28 19.97
N ALA A 39 -0.36 -12.98 18.91
CA ALA A 39 -0.96 -14.31 18.99
C ALA A 39 0.05 -15.40 19.37
N ILE A 40 1.31 -15.30 18.92
CA ILE A 40 2.34 -16.34 19.15
C ILE A 40 3.19 -16.01 20.37
N LEU A 41 3.66 -14.77 20.50
CA LEU A 41 4.64 -14.35 21.51
C LEU A 41 4.02 -13.56 22.66
N GLY A 42 2.80 -13.06 22.52
CA GLY A 42 2.14 -12.19 23.51
C GLY A 42 2.72 -10.77 23.61
N THR A 43 3.72 -10.45 22.78
CA THR A 43 4.38 -9.14 22.70
C THR A 43 4.78 -8.86 21.26
N LEU A 44 4.96 -7.59 20.91
CA LEU A 44 5.54 -7.20 19.62
C LEU A 44 7.02 -7.54 19.58
N THR A 45 7.46 -8.10 18.46
CA THR A 45 8.88 -8.40 18.22
C THR A 45 9.67 -7.11 18.01
N PRO A 46 10.99 -7.11 18.31
CA PRO A 46 11.87 -5.99 17.98
C PRO A 46 11.92 -5.66 16.48
N GLU A 47 11.60 -6.64 15.63
CA GLU A 47 11.62 -6.53 14.16
C GLU A 47 10.41 -5.76 13.61
N PHE A 48 9.31 -5.68 14.36
CA PHE A 48 8.10 -4.98 13.93
C PHE A 48 8.37 -3.51 13.56
N ALA A 49 9.10 -2.78 14.42
CA ALA A 49 9.38 -1.36 14.21
C ALA A 49 10.23 -1.07 12.94
N PRO A 50 11.39 -1.72 12.71
CA PRO A 50 12.17 -1.48 11.49
C PRO A 50 11.40 -1.93 10.24
N VAL A 51 10.62 -3.01 10.29
CA VAL A 51 9.78 -3.43 9.17
C VAL A 51 8.70 -2.40 8.86
N ALA A 52 8.01 -1.88 9.87
CA ALA A 52 6.98 -0.85 9.70
C ALA A 52 7.55 0.44 9.12
N ILE A 53 8.71 0.90 9.63
CA ILE A 53 9.39 2.09 9.11
C ILE A 53 9.85 1.87 7.67
N GLY A 54 10.44 0.70 7.39
CA GLY A 54 10.89 0.31 6.05
C GLY A 54 9.73 0.29 5.05
N ALA A 55 8.61 -0.33 5.41
CA ALA A 55 7.40 -0.39 4.61
C ALA A 55 6.83 1.00 4.30
N CYS A 56 6.68 1.85 5.31
CA CYS A 56 6.20 3.22 5.14
C CYS A 56 7.13 4.04 4.23
N THR A 57 8.44 3.94 4.45
CA THR A 57 9.44 4.66 3.65
C THR A 57 9.41 4.20 2.20
N LEU A 58 9.34 2.88 1.97
CA LEU A 58 9.33 2.31 0.63
C LEU A 58 8.02 2.61 -0.10
N ALA A 59 6.89 2.60 0.61
CA ALA A 59 5.59 3.03 0.07
C ALA A 59 5.61 4.51 -0.37
N LEU A 60 6.23 5.40 0.42
CA LEU A 60 6.40 6.81 0.06
C LEU A 60 7.27 6.97 -1.19
N ILE A 61 8.41 6.27 -1.24
CA ILE A 61 9.30 6.30 -2.41
C ILE A 61 8.58 5.80 -3.65
N ALA A 62 7.89 4.66 -3.54
CA ALA A 62 7.14 4.08 -4.65
C ALA A 62 6.01 5.01 -5.12
N HIS A 63 5.28 5.64 -4.20
CA HIS A 63 4.24 6.60 -4.52
C HIS A 63 4.79 7.80 -5.30
N LEU A 64 5.92 8.36 -4.84
CA LEU A 64 6.60 9.44 -5.57
C LEU A 64 7.09 8.96 -6.93
N ALA A 65 7.69 7.77 -7.02
CA ALA A 65 8.17 7.20 -8.27
C ALA A 65 7.03 7.02 -9.29
N VAL A 66 5.89 6.45 -8.88
CA VAL A 66 4.71 6.32 -9.75
C VAL A 66 4.17 7.69 -10.17
N ARG A 67 4.16 8.66 -9.24
CA ARG A 67 3.74 10.04 -9.53
C ARG A 67 4.59 10.73 -10.59
N PHE A 68 5.89 10.42 -10.68
CA PHE A 68 6.82 11.03 -11.65
C PHE A 68 6.98 10.22 -12.94
N LEU A 69 7.12 8.89 -12.85
CA LEU A 69 7.46 8.03 -13.99
C LEU A 69 6.22 7.46 -14.70
N ALA A 70 5.10 7.30 -14.00
CA ALA A 70 3.95 6.56 -14.50
C ALA A 70 2.63 7.27 -14.16
N ALA A 71 2.51 8.54 -14.57
CA ALA A 71 1.33 9.38 -14.28
C ALA A 71 -0.01 8.85 -14.84
N TYR A 72 0.02 7.85 -15.73
CA TYR A 72 -1.14 7.15 -16.29
C TYR A 72 -1.39 5.76 -15.70
N ALA A 73 -0.58 5.30 -14.73
CA ALA A 73 -0.80 4.02 -14.07
C ALA A 73 -2.12 4.01 -13.30
N ASP A 74 -2.75 2.84 -13.22
CA ASP A 74 -3.95 2.66 -12.43
C ASP A 74 -3.63 2.85 -10.93
N PRO A 75 -4.34 3.75 -10.20
CA PRO A 75 -4.06 4.07 -8.80
C PRO A 75 -4.25 2.89 -7.83
N VAL A 76 -4.82 1.76 -8.27
CA VAL A 76 -5.03 0.59 -7.41
C VAL A 76 -3.85 -0.39 -7.45
N LEU A 77 -2.97 -0.31 -8.46
CA LEU A 77 -1.86 -1.25 -8.60
C LEU A 77 -0.84 -1.17 -7.46
N LEU A 78 -0.31 0.01 -7.20
CA LEU A 78 0.68 0.23 -6.14
C LEU A 78 0.16 -0.19 -4.75
N PRO A 79 -1.02 0.23 -4.28
CA PRO A 79 -1.52 -0.20 -2.98
C PRO A 79 -1.80 -1.70 -2.91
N THR A 80 -2.21 -2.34 -4.02
CA THR A 80 -2.42 -3.80 -4.06
C THR A 80 -1.09 -4.54 -3.91
N VAL A 81 -0.06 -4.13 -4.65
CA VAL A 81 1.29 -4.72 -4.55
C VAL A 81 1.85 -4.53 -3.14
N LEU A 82 1.69 -3.34 -2.56
CA LEU A 82 2.12 -3.05 -1.19
C LEU A 82 1.41 -3.95 -0.18
N LEU A 83 0.09 -4.07 -0.27
CA LEU A 83 -0.70 -4.93 0.62
C LEU A 83 -0.24 -6.39 0.53
N LEU A 84 -0.14 -6.93 -0.68
CA LEU A 84 0.30 -8.31 -0.91
C LEU A 84 1.72 -8.54 -0.41
N ASN A 85 2.61 -7.56 -0.57
CA ASN A 85 3.98 -7.64 -0.06
C ASN A 85 4.01 -7.75 1.47
N LEU A 86 3.26 -6.90 2.18
CA LEU A 86 3.18 -6.93 3.64
C LEU A 86 2.53 -8.20 4.18
N LEU A 87 1.47 -8.68 3.51
CA LEU A 87 0.86 -9.96 3.88
C LEU A 87 1.83 -11.13 3.64
N GLY A 88 2.59 -11.11 2.55
CA GLY A 88 3.64 -12.10 2.29
C GLY A 88 4.72 -12.08 3.36
N LEU A 89 5.22 -10.89 3.70
CA LEU A 89 6.22 -10.70 4.77
C LEU A 89 5.69 -11.21 6.12
N THR A 90 4.43 -10.89 6.43
CA THR A 90 3.73 -11.37 7.64
C THR A 90 3.63 -12.89 7.68
N MET A 91 3.32 -13.53 6.55
CA MET A 91 3.24 -14.99 6.48
C MET A 91 4.60 -15.65 6.62
N ILE A 92 5.66 -15.06 6.03
CA ILE A 92 7.03 -15.53 6.22
C ILE A 92 7.41 -15.44 7.70
N HIS A 93 7.18 -14.29 8.33
CA HIS A 93 7.44 -14.09 9.76
C HIS A 93 6.67 -15.08 10.64
N ARG A 94 5.39 -15.29 10.34
CA ARG A 94 4.54 -16.27 11.03
C ARG A 94 5.02 -17.71 10.86
N LEU A 95 5.70 -18.04 9.76
CA LEU A 95 6.31 -19.35 9.56
C LEU A 95 7.66 -19.48 10.27
N ASP A 96 8.41 -18.38 10.38
CA ASP A 96 9.71 -18.33 11.07
C ASP A 96 9.56 -18.39 12.59
N LEU A 97 8.47 -17.82 13.13
CA LEU A 97 8.05 -17.99 14.53
C LEU A 97 7.50 -19.39 14.85
N GLY A 98 7.39 -20.26 13.84
CA GLY A 98 6.80 -21.60 13.92
C GLY A 98 7.62 -22.62 14.69
#